data_AF-A0A1F8U892-F1
#
_entry.id   AF-A0A1F8U892-F1
#
_cell.length_a   1.000
_cell.length_b   1.000
_cell.length_c   1.000
_cell.angle_alpha   90.00
_cell.angle_beta   90.00
_cell.angle_gamma   90.00
#
_symmetry.space_group_name_H-M   'P 1'
#
loop_
_entity.id
_entity.type
_entity.pdbx_description
1 polymer ?
#
loop_
_entity_poly.entity_id
_entity_poly.type
_entity_poly.pdbx_seq_one_letter_code
_entity_poly.pdbx_strand_id
1 'polypeptide(L)' 'MHTLSTFHHYVQRARNISLNNPERARLVLEEHKAILQAIMEHDAEKAEKLTTLHVRNASLNLLKKKQANEGE' A
#
# COMPACT_ATOMS: atom_id res chain seq x y z
N MET A 1 -9.27 -13.47 -20.88
CA MET A 1 -9.75 -12.72 -19.68
C MET A 1 -8.56 -12.58 -18.72
N HIS A 2 -7.93 -11.41 -18.66
CA HIS A 2 -6.65 -11.18 -17.94
C HIS A 2 -6.79 -10.28 -16.70
N THR A 3 -8.01 -10.06 -16.19
CA THR A 3 -8.30 -9.09 -15.13
C THR A 3 -7.44 -9.27 -13.88
N LEU A 4 -7.25 -10.51 -13.42
CA LEU A 4 -6.40 -10.80 -12.25
C LEU A 4 -4.92 -10.55 -12.53
N SER A 5 -4.41 -10.94 -13.70
CA SER A 5 -3.01 -10.68 -14.09
C SER A 5 -2.73 -9.19 -14.17
N THR A 6 -3.62 -8.43 -14.82
CA THR A 6 -3.52 -6.97 -14.91
C THR A 6 -3.53 -6.32 -13.54
N PHE A 7 -4.41 -6.77 -12.64
CA PHE A 7 -4.47 -6.26 -11.27
C PHE A 7 -3.21 -6.60 -10.48
N HIS A 8 -2.69 -7.82 -10.60
CA HIS A 8 -1.45 -8.25 -9.96
C HIS A 8 -0.26 -7.35 -10.37
N HIS A 9 -0.09 -7.09 -11.67
CA HIS A 9 0.96 -6.21 -12.17
C HIS A 9 0.80 -4.77 -11.68
N TYR A 10 -0.43 -4.26 -11.62
CA TYR A 10 -0.72 -2.94 -11.07
C TYR A 10 -0.30 -2.83 -9.59
N VAL A 11 -0.72 -3.78 -8.76
CA VAL A 11 -0.37 -3.81 -7.32
C VAL A 11 1.14 -3.95 -7.14
N GLN A 12 1.81 -4.78 -7.95
CA GLN A 12 3.26 -4.92 -7.91
C GLN A 12 3.97 -3.60 -8.21
N ARG A 13 3.54 -2.86 -9.24
CA ARG A 13 4.08 -1.54 -9.56
C ARG A 13 3.87 -0.54 -8.42
N ALA A 14 2.67 -0.51 -7.84
CA ALA A 14 2.35 0.36 -6.72
C ALA A 14 3.20 0.09 -5.47
N ARG A 15 3.43 -1.19 -5.17
CA ARG A 15 4.34 -1.61 -4.10
C ARG A 15 5.77 -1.14 -4.37
N ASN A 16 6.29 -1.35 -5.57
CA ASN A 16 7.66 -0.93 -5.93
C ASN A 16 7.83 0.59 -5.77
N ILE A 17 6.86 1.40 -6.19
CA ILE A 17 6.88 2.86 -5.99
C ILE A 17 6.93 3.23 -4.50
N SER A 18 6.21 2.50 -3.65
CA SER A 18 6.21 2.75 -2.20
C SER A 18 7.53 2.34 -1.54
N LEU A 19 8.14 1.24 -1.97
CA LEU A 19 9.39 0.73 -1.41
C LEU A 19 10.64 1.50 -1.88
N ASN A 20 10.58 2.15 -3.05
CA ASN A 20 11.68 2.97 -3.58
C ASN A 20 11.87 4.30 -2.82
N ASN A 21 10.91 4.69 -1.97
CA ASN A 21 11.05 5.85 -1.07
C ASN A 21 11.35 5.32 0.35
N PRO A 22 12.54 5.59 0.93
CA PRO A 22 12.92 5.05 2.23
C PRO A 22 11.97 5.38 3.38
N GLU A 23 11.44 6.61 3.42
CA GLU A 23 10.49 7.01 4.48
C GLU A 23 9.16 6.29 4.32
N ARG A 24 8.65 6.19 3.07
CA ARG A 24 7.43 5.43 2.81
C ARG A 24 7.62 3.95 3.11
N ALA A 25 8.77 3.36 2.77
CA ALA A 25 9.09 1.96 3.03
C ALA A 25 9.01 1.64 4.54
N ARG A 26 9.56 2.52 5.39
CA ARG A 26 9.45 2.41 6.85
C ARG A 26 7.98 2.44 7.30
N LEU A 27 7.19 3.38 6.77
CA LEU A 27 5.76 3.48 7.09
C LEU A 27 4.95 2.25 6.62
N VAL A 28 5.23 1.71 5.43
CA VAL A 28 4.59 0.48 4.92
C VAL A 28 4.85 -0.69 5.87
N LEU A 29 6.08 -0.83 6.36
CA LEU A 29 6.44 -1.91 7.28
C LEU A 29 5.59 -1.85 8.56
N GLU A 30 5.43 -0.68 9.15
CA GLU A 30 4.64 -0.50 10.37
C GLU A 30 3.14 -0.73 10.11
N GLU A 31 2.61 -0.27 8.97
CA GLU A 31 1.24 -0.58 8.54
C GLU A 31 1.02 -2.10 8.43
N HIS A 32 1.93 -2.83 7.77
CA HIS A 32 1.83 -4.27 7.60
C HIS A 32 1.94 -5.04 8.92
N LYS A 33 2.83 -4.61 9.84
CA LYS A 33 2.93 -5.20 11.18
C LYS A 33 1.63 -5.02 11.97
N ALA A 34 1.03 -3.83 11.92
CA ALA A 34 -0.21 -3.55 12.62
C ALA A 34 -1.38 -4.40 12.08
N ILE A 35 -1.47 -4.56 10.75
CA ILE A 35 -2.46 -5.44 10.13
C ILE A 35 -2.25 -6.90 10.56
N LEU A 36 -1.01 -7.39 10.49
CA LEU A 36 -0.66 -8.74 10.90
C LEU A 36 -1.03 -8.98 12.37
N GLN A 37 -0.72 -8.03 13.24
CA GLN A 37 -1.05 -8.12 14.66
C GLN A 37 -2.57 -8.20 14.89
N ALA A 38 -3.36 -7.37 14.20
CA ALA A 38 -4.82 -7.45 14.29
C ALA A 38 -5.38 -8.80 13.82
N ILE A 39 -4.78 -9.39 12.78
CA ILE A 39 -5.14 -10.74 12.32
C ILE A 39 -4.79 -11.80 13.37
N MET A 40 -3.60 -11.72 13.97
CA MET A 40 -3.16 -12.63 15.04
C MET A 40 -4.05 -12.52 16.30
N GLU A 41 -4.56 -11.34 16.58
CA GLU A 41 -5.51 -11.05 17.67
C GLU A 41 -6.95 -11.48 17.33
N HIS A 42 -7.20 -11.98 16.12
CA HIS A 42 -8.54 -12.28 15.60
C HIS A 42 -9.51 -11.07 15.61
N ASP A 43 -8.97 -9.85 15.57
CA ASP A 43 -9.75 -8.61 15.51
C ASP A 43 -10.00 -8.20 14.05
N ALA A 44 -11.07 -8.76 13.48
CA ALA A 44 -11.43 -8.54 12.09
C ALA A 44 -11.73 -7.07 11.77
N GLU A 45 -12.40 -6.34 12.67
CA GLU A 45 -12.76 -4.94 12.46
C GLU A 45 -11.51 -4.04 12.43
N LYS A 46 -10.57 -4.28 13.33
CA LYS A 46 -9.28 -3.57 13.35
C LYS A 46 -8.44 -3.90 12.12
N ALA A 47 -8.40 -5.18 11.70
CA ALA A 47 -7.68 -5.59 10.50
C ALA A 47 -8.24 -4.90 9.25
N GLU A 48 -9.57 -4.80 9.12
CA GLU A 48 -10.23 -4.09 8.01
C GLU A 48 -9.89 -2.59 8.01
N LYS A 49 -10.02 -1.92 9.17
CA LYS A 49 -9.70 -0.49 9.31
C LYS A 49 -8.25 -0.19 8.93
N LEU A 50 -7.31 -1.00 9.43
CA LEU A 50 -5.87 -0.83 9.15
C LEU A 50 -5.54 -1.11 7.69
N THR A 51 -6.16 -2.12 7.08
CA THR A 51 -5.98 -2.43 5.66
C THR A 51 -6.52 -1.31 4.76
N THR A 52 -7.69 -0.77 5.09
CA THR A 52 -8.28 0.37 4.38
C THR A 52 -7.38 1.61 4.45
N LEU A 53 -6.82 1.87 5.64
CA LEU A 53 -5.87 2.96 5.83
C LEU A 53 -4.59 2.75 5.00
N HIS A 54 -4.03 1.55 4.99
CA HIS A 54 -2.85 1.21 4.18
C HIS A 54 -3.10 1.48 2.69
N VAL A 55 -4.23 1.01 2.14
CA VAL A 55 -4.60 1.22 0.72
C VAL A 55 -4.76 2.72 0.41
N ARG A 56 -5.36 3.49 1.32
CA ARG A 56 -5.49 4.95 1.18
C ARG A 56 -4.12 5.63 1.12
N ASN A 57 -3.22 5.29 2.05
CA ASN A 57 -1.88 5.86 2.10
C ASN A 57 -1.05 5.48 0.86
N ALA A 58 -1.14 4.22 0.42
CA ALA A 58 -0.49 3.78 -0.82
C ALA A 58 -1.01 4.54 -2.05
N SER A 59 -2.33 4.78 -2.13
CA SER A 59 -2.95 5.55 -3.21
C SER A 59 -2.48 7.01 -3.23
N LEU A 60 -2.40 7.65 -2.07
CA LEU A 60 -1.87 9.02 -1.97
C LEU A 60 -0.40 9.09 -2.38
N ASN A 61 0.42 8.10 -1.99
CA ASN A 61 1.82 8.03 -2.41
C ASN A 61 1.96 7.91 -3.94
N LEU A 62 1.13 7.08 -4.58
CA LEU A 62 1.08 6.95 -6.04
C LEU A 62 0.74 8.28 -6.73
N LEU A 63 -0.30 8.97 -6.26
CA LEU A 63 -0.72 10.25 -6.83
C LEU A 63 0.36 11.32 -6.69
N LYS A 64 0.99 11.43 -5.52
CA LYS A 64 2.11 12.34 -5.29
C LYS A 64 3.28 12.07 -6.23
N LYS A 65 3.63 10.80 -6.43
CA LYS A 65 4.73 10.44 -7.34
C LYS A 65 4.39 10.71 -8.80
N LYS A 66 3.13 10.54 -9.20
CA LYS A 66 2.66 10.89 -10.55
C LYS A 66 2.79 12.40 -10.81
N GLN A 67 2.33 13.24 -9.88
CA GLN A 67 2.43 14.70 -9.98
C GLN A 67 3.88 15.18 -10.05
N ALA A 68 4.79 14.58 -9.27
CA ALA A 68 6.21 14.92 -9.29
C ALA A 68 6.88 14.61 -10.64
N ASN A 69 6.43 13.57 -11.34
CA ASN A 69 7.00 13.16 -12.62
C ASN A 69 6.38 13.90 -13.83
N GLU A 70 5.27 14.64 -13.65
CA GLU A 70 4.62 15.44 -14.71
C GLU A 70 5.13 16.89 -14.73
N GLY A 71 5.95 17.29 -13.76
CA GLY A 71 6.57 18.61 -13.64
C GLY A 71 8.06 18.67 -13.98
N GLU A 72 8.63 17.58 -14.51
CA GLU A 72 9.99 17.47 -15.07
C GLU A 72 9.93 17.41 -16.59
#